data_AF-A0A8T0UD38-F1
#
_entry.id   AF-A0A8T0UD38-F1
#
_cell.length_a   1.000
_cell.length_b   1.000
_cell.length_c   1.000
_cell.angle_alpha   90.00
_cell.angle_beta   90.00
_cell.angle_gamma   90.00
#
_symmetry.space_group_name_H-M   'P 1'
#
loop_
_entity.id
_entity.type
_entity.pdbx_description
1 polymer ?
#
loop_
_entity_poly.entity_id
_entity_poly.type
_entity_poly.pdbx_seq_one_letter_code
_entity_poly.pdbx_strand_id
1 'polypeptide(L)'
;MQKHGYIGEFEYVDDHRAGKIVVELNGRLNKCGVISPCFDVGVKEIEGWTARLLPSRQFGYIVLTTSAGIMDHEEARRKNVGGKVLGFFY
;
A
#
# COMPACT_ATOMS: atom_id res chain seq x y z
N MET A 1 5.88 -0.95 2.13
CA MET A 1 5.85 -1.37 3.55
C MET A 1 7.18 -1.13 4.25
N GLN A 2 8.31 -1.64 3.73
CA GLN A 2 9.64 -1.43 4.33
C GLN A 2 10.01 0.07 4.46
N LYS A 3 9.79 0.87 3.40
CA LYS A 3 9.99 2.34 3.40
C LYS A 3 9.26 3.07 4.55
N HIS A 4 8.11 2.57 4.98
CA HIS A 4 7.32 3.14 6.09
C HIS A 4 7.58 2.45 7.43
N GLY A 5 8.53 1.50 7.50
CA GLY A 5 8.95 0.83 8.74
C GLY A 5 7.97 -0.20 9.32
N TYR A 6 7.06 -0.76 8.52
CA TYR A 6 6.12 -1.82 8.96
C TYR A 6 6.69 -3.24 8.89
N ILE A 7 7.72 -3.43 8.07
CA ILE A 7 8.48 -4.69 7.94
C ILE A 7 9.97 -4.36 8.04
N GLY A 8 10.75 -5.31 8.51
CA GLY A 8 12.21 -5.23 8.54
C GLY A 8 12.82 -5.55 7.18
N GLU A 9 13.98 -6.21 7.21
CA GLU A 9 14.62 -6.67 5.98
C GLU A 9 13.81 -7.80 5.33
N PHE A 10 13.92 -7.90 4.01
CA PHE A 10 13.35 -9.00 3.26
C PHE A 10 14.39 -9.57 2.30
N GLU A 11 14.36 -10.88 2.12
CA GLU A 11 15.25 -11.60 1.23
C GLU A 11 14.44 -12.29 0.13
N TYR A 12 14.89 -12.15 -1.11
CA TYR A 12 14.37 -12.90 -2.25
C TYR A 12 15.25 -14.13 -2.48
N VAL A 13 14.66 -15.31 -2.34
CA VAL A 13 15.33 -16.59 -2.59
C VAL A 13 14.86 -17.12 -3.94
N ASP A 14 15.78 -17.22 -4.89
CA ASP A 14 15.51 -17.79 -6.22
C ASP A 14 15.50 -19.32 -6.16
N ASP A 15 14.34 -19.92 -6.39
CA ASP A 15 14.13 -21.36 -6.46
C ASP A 15 14.09 -21.90 -7.91
N HIS A 16 14.50 -21.08 -8.89
CA HIS A 16 14.38 -21.32 -10.33
C HIS A 16 12.93 -21.58 -10.79
N ARG A 17 11.94 -21.19 -9.98
CA ARG A 17 10.50 -21.25 -10.30
C ARG A 17 9.89 -19.86 -10.22
N ALA A 18 9.11 -19.59 -9.18
CA ALA A 18 8.45 -18.30 -8.95
C ALA A 18 9.19 -17.44 -7.91
N GLY A 19 10.21 -18.01 -7.26
CA GLY A 19 10.91 -17.41 -6.14
C GLY A 19 10.12 -17.48 -4.82
N LYS A 20 10.82 -17.19 -3.73
CA LYS A 20 10.26 -17.06 -2.38
C LYS A 20 10.73 -15.76 -1.77
N ILE A 21 9.87 -15.12 -0.99
CA ILE A 21 10.21 -13.91 -0.24
C ILE A 21 10.14 -14.24 1.24
N VAL A 22 11.27 -14.11 1.92
CA VAL A 22 11.36 -14.22 3.38
C VAL A 22 11.33 -12.80 3.93
N VAL A 23 10.41 -12.50 4.84
CA VAL A 23 10.21 -11.15 5.38
C VAL A 23 10.40 -11.18 6.89
N GLU A 24 11.24 -10.28 7.42
CA GLU A 24 11.35 -10.05 8.85
C GLU A 24 10.20 -9.16 9.34
N LEU A 25 9.42 -9.66 10.29
CA LEU A 25 8.33 -8.90 10.91
C LEU A 25 8.83 -8.23 12.20
N ASN A 26 8.76 -6.90 12.25
CA ASN A 26 9.18 -6.10 13.40
C ASN A 26 8.09 -5.90 14.47
N GLY A 27 6.92 -6.54 14.31
CA GLY A 27 5.79 -6.46 15.23
C GLY A 27 4.93 -5.19 15.13
N ARG A 28 5.17 -4.29 14.17
CA ARG A 28 4.41 -3.02 14.03
C ARG A 28 3.20 -3.11 13.10
N LEU A 29 3.04 -4.21 12.37
CA LEU A 29 1.95 -4.41 11.44
C LEU A 29 0.69 -4.89 12.17
N ASN A 30 -0.40 -4.12 12.09
CA ASN A 30 -1.69 -4.52 12.65
C ASN A 30 -2.50 -5.32 11.64
N LYS A 31 -2.61 -4.81 10.41
CA LYS A 31 -3.34 -5.45 9.32
C LYS A 31 -2.85 -4.94 7.96
N CYS A 32 -2.61 -5.87 7.05
CA CYS A 32 -2.50 -5.59 5.63
C CYS A 32 -3.58 -6.33 4.84
N GLY A 33 -4.10 -5.71 3.79
CA GLY A 33 -5.14 -6.30 2.96
C GLY A 33 -5.08 -5.80 1.53
N VAL A 34 -5.51 -6.66 0.61
CA VAL A 34 -5.73 -6.34 -0.80
C VAL A 34 -7.18 -5.93 -1.01
N ILE A 35 -7.42 -5.00 -1.93
CA ILE A 35 -8.77 -4.63 -2.37
C ILE A 35 -8.99 -5.21 -3.75
N SER A 36 -9.99 -6.10 -3.85
CA SER A 36 -10.38 -6.74 -5.10
C SER A 36 -11.90 -6.54 -5.31
N PRO A 37 -12.33 -6.06 -6.49
CA PRO A 37 -11.51 -5.67 -7.65
C PRO A 37 -10.73 -4.37 -7.44
N CYS A 38 -9.70 -4.12 -8.26
CA CYS A 38 -8.91 -2.89 -8.22
C CYS A 38 -9.71 -1.71 -8.81
N PHE A 39 -10.51 -1.07 -7.96
CA PHE A 39 -11.36 0.07 -8.32
C PHE A 39 -10.54 1.28 -8.77
N ASP A 40 -11.05 2.00 -9.76
CA ASP A 40 -10.55 3.31 -10.15
C ASP A 40 -10.90 4.35 -9.07
N VAL A 41 -9.91 5.14 -8.68
CA VAL A 41 -9.99 6.16 -7.64
C VAL A 41 -9.43 7.46 -8.18
N GLY A 42 -10.31 8.45 -8.35
CA GLY A 42 -9.91 9.82 -8.66
C GLY A 42 -9.27 10.52 -7.46
N VAL A 43 -8.51 11.60 -7.70
CA VAL A 43 -7.82 12.35 -6.63
C VAL A 43 -8.77 12.82 -5.53
N LYS A 44 -9.98 13.26 -5.90
CA LYS A 44 -11.01 13.73 -4.96
C LYS A 44 -11.61 12.59 -4.12
N GLU A 45 -11.57 11.36 -4.63
CA GLU A 45 -12.15 10.19 -3.97
C GLU A 45 -11.19 9.56 -2.96
N ILE A 46 -9.89 9.87 -3.04
CA ILE A 46 -8.86 9.36 -2.13
C ILE A 46 -9.25 9.58 -0.67
N GLU A 47 -9.72 10.78 -0.30
CA GLU A 47 -10.12 11.06 1.09
C GLU A 47 -11.29 10.18 1.56
N GLY A 48 -12.25 9.89 0.68
CA GLY A 48 -13.36 8.99 0.99
C GLY A 48 -12.90 7.56 1.21
N TRP A 49 -11.92 7.09 0.44
CA TRP A 49 -11.30 5.78 0.64
C TRP A 49 -10.46 5.72 1.92
N THR A 50 -9.70 6.77 2.23
CA THR A 50 -8.93 6.90 3.48
C THR A 50 -9.84 6.77 4.70
N ALA A 51 -10.98 7.47 4.70
CA ALA A 51 -11.94 7.42 5.81
C ALA A 51 -12.62 6.06 5.99
N ARG A 52 -12.74 5.26 4.92
CA ARG A 52 -13.37 3.93 4.97
C ARG A 52 -12.41 2.81 5.36
N LEU A 53 -11.16 2.90 4.92
CA LEU A 53 -10.19 1.81 5.03
C LEU A 53 -9.24 1.96 6.21
N LEU A 54 -8.86 3.19 6.55
CA LEU A 54 -7.89 3.43 7.61
C LEU A 54 -8.60 3.65 8.96
N PRO A 55 -8.03 3.14 10.07
CA PRO A 55 -8.61 3.32 11.40
C PRO A 55 -8.52 4.76 11.89
N SER A 56 -7.58 5.57 11.36
CA SER A 56 -7.39 6.97 11.73
C SER A 56 -6.81 7.76 10.55
N ARG A 57 -6.98 9.08 10.56
CA ARG A 57 -6.39 9.98 9.55
C ARG A 57 -4.87 10.13 9.70
N GLN A 58 -4.34 9.83 10.88
CA GLN A 58 -2.91 9.98 11.21
C GLN A 58 -2.11 8.69 10.99
N PHE A 59 -2.79 7.58 10.70
CA PHE A 59 -2.17 6.26 10.74
C PHE A 59 -2.68 5.35 9.62
N GLY A 60 -1.74 4.64 9.01
CA GLY A 60 -1.99 3.72 7.91
C GLY A 60 -1.77 4.34 6.53
N TYR A 61 -1.65 3.46 5.55
CA TYR A 61 -1.39 3.82 4.16
C TYR A 61 -2.26 3.01 3.23
N ILE A 62 -2.86 3.71 2.26
CA ILE A 62 -3.48 3.10 1.09
C ILE A 62 -2.48 3.12 -0.05
N VAL A 63 -2.37 2.01 -0.76
CA VAL A 63 -1.49 1.84 -1.92
C VAL A 63 -2.32 1.92 -3.20
N LEU A 64 -1.87 2.78 -4.12
CA LEU A 64 -2.50 3.05 -5.40
C LEU A 64 -1.51 2.73 -6.53
N THR A 65 -2.02 2.13 -7.61
CA THR A 65 -1.32 2.07 -8.90
C THR A 65 -1.71 3.27 -9.72
N THR A 66 -0.77 4.15 -9.98
CA THR A 66 -0.98 5.34 -10.82
C THR A 66 -0.17 5.21 -12.12
N SER A 67 -0.37 6.13 -13.06
CA SER A 67 0.44 6.20 -14.29
C SER A 67 1.93 6.45 -14.03
N ALA A 68 2.29 7.01 -12.88
CA ALA A 68 3.67 7.26 -12.46
C ALA A 68 4.24 6.14 -11.57
N GLY A 69 3.55 5.00 -11.47
CA GLY A 69 3.95 3.84 -10.68
C GLY A 69 3.09 3.62 -9.44
N ILE A 70 3.51 2.65 -8.62
CA ILE A 70 2.87 2.30 -7.34
C ILE A 70 3.34 3.29 -6.27
N MET A 71 2.39 3.93 -5.61
CA MET A 71 2.67 4.91 -4.56
C MET A 71 1.60 4.88 -3.48
N ASP A 72 1.89 5.52 -2.35
CA ASP A 72 0.91 5.72 -1.30
C ASP A 72 -0.04 6.88 -1.62
N HIS A 73 -1.16 6.91 -0.92
CA HIS A 73 -2.18 7.94 -1.06
C HIS A 73 -1.72 9.37 -0.71
N GLU A 74 -0.69 9.57 0.13
CA GLU A 74 -0.16 10.90 0.39
C GLU A 74 0.67 11.38 -0.81
N GLU A 75 1.55 10.52 -1.34
CA GLU A 75 2.32 10.81 -2.55
C GLU A 75 1.41 11.08 -3.75
N ALA A 76 0.36 10.27 -3.93
CA ALA A 76 -0.65 10.45 -4.97
C ALA A 76 -1.36 11.81 -4.85
N ARG A 77 -1.71 12.23 -3.62
CA ARG A 77 -2.30 13.54 -3.35
C ARG A 77 -1.33 14.68 -3.66
N ARG A 78 -0.06 14.57 -3.25
CA ARG A 78 0.97 15.60 -3.51
C ARG A 78 1.22 15.79 -5.00
N LYS A 79 1.22 14.68 -5.76
CA LYS A 79 1.40 14.69 -7.22
C LYS A 79 0.10 14.97 -7.99
N ASN A 80 -1.03 15.09 -7.30
CA ASN A 80 -2.36 15.29 -7.89
C ASN A 80 -2.71 14.23 -8.96
N VAL A 81 -2.38 12.96 -8.66
CA VAL A 81 -2.63 11.83 -9.56
C VAL A 81 -3.59 10.83 -8.91
N GLY A 82 -4.56 10.37 -9.69
CA GLY A 82 -5.42 9.25 -9.34
C GLY A 82 -4.85 7.93 -9.85
N GLY A 83 -5.60 6.85 -9.66
CA GLY A 83 -5.17 5.54 -10.11
C GLY A 83 -6.14 4.44 -9.70
N LYS A 84 -5.64 3.22 -9.59
CA LYS A 84 -6.40 2.07 -9.09
C LYS A 84 -5.96 1.73 -7.67
N VAL A 85 -6.91 1.46 -6.79
CA VAL A 85 -6.59 1.00 -5.43
C VAL A 85 -6.11 -0.44 -5.47
N LEU A 86 -4.95 -0.71 -4.88
CA LEU A 86 -4.41 -2.06 -4.74
C LEU A 86 -4.74 -2.66 -3.38
N GLY A 87 -4.58 -1.87 -2.32
CA GLY A 87 -4.71 -2.38 -0.96
C GLY A 87 -4.35 -1.34 0.08
N PHE A 88 -4.30 -1.79 1.33
CA PHE A 88 -4.00 -0.96 2.48
C PHE A 88 -3.14 -1.71 3.48
N PHE A 89 -2.41 -0.97 4.29
CA PHE A 89 -1.72 -1.50 5.45
C PHE A 89 -1.64 -0.47 6.57
N TYR A 90 -1.73 -0.96 7.79
CA TYR A 90 -1.59 -0.22 9.03
C TYR A 90 -1.28 -1.19 10.17
#